data_AF-S2ZIJ9-F1
#
_entry.id   AF-S2ZIJ9-F1
#
_cell.length_a   1.000
_cell.length_b   1.000
_cell.length_c   1.000
_cell.angle_alpha   90.00
_cell.angle_beta   90.00
_cell.angle_gamma   90.00
#
_symmetry.space_group_name_H-M   'P 1'
#
loop_
_entity.id
_entity.type
_entity.pdbx_description
1 polymer ?
#
loop_
_entity_poly.entity_id
_entity_poly.type
_entity_poly.pdbx_seq_one_letter_code
_entity_poly.pdbx_strand_id
1 'polypeptide(L)'
;MINTLYPFTAVVGQDQLKLALILTAISPRIGGVVVRGEKGTAKTTTARGFAALMPQGQLVNLPLGATEDRVVGSLDLEKVLTTGHAEFRPGLLSEANGGILYVDEVNLLSDHLVDILLDAAATGRVTVERDSISHTEQAQFVLVGTMNPEEGELRPQLLDRFGLAVDVVASHDVGQRVDVIRRRMEFESDPERFVAQFCDEENAVSAALVRAQEIVDELDLTTNNFQRIAIVCAGFDVDGMRADLVIARAAAAHAAWRLARAEAEGAANHKERGITDEDIRVAAELALPHRMRRNPFDSPEMDEEKLDELMNQPLPEDPGDDEDTPQAEDENNAEQAETDEQQVDAEPQGENLQDGGAGDTTDNRSSDNGAPTPPAASADSLPSASAEDPVDTSTTAPLANKEDRAVQGAPFRP
;
A
#
# COMPACT_ATOMS: atom_id res chain seq x y z
N MET A 1 31.43 17.27 5.25
CA MET A 1 31.45 15.80 5.32
C MET A 1 30.32 15.31 4.44
N ILE A 2 30.63 14.65 3.33
CA ILE A 2 29.59 13.94 2.57
C ILE A 2 29.12 12.84 3.52
N ASN A 3 27.84 12.89 3.91
CA ASN A 3 27.25 11.90 4.77
C ASN A 3 27.15 10.60 3.97
N THR A 4 28.22 9.82 3.98
CA THR A 4 28.33 8.57 3.23
C THR A 4 27.28 7.62 3.80
N LEU A 5 26.33 7.20 2.97
CA LEU A 5 25.25 6.32 3.37
C LEU A 5 25.72 4.87 3.33
N TYR A 6 25.11 4.03 4.17
CA TYR A 6 25.37 2.60 4.14
C TYR A 6 24.69 1.99 2.89
N PRO A 7 25.42 1.28 2.02
CA PRO A 7 24.88 0.72 0.79
C PRO A 7 23.66 -0.19 1.01
N PHE A 8 22.65 -0.07 0.16
CA PHE A 8 21.44 -0.87 0.25
C PHE A 8 21.72 -2.37 0.06
N THR A 9 22.58 -2.70 -0.91
CA THR A 9 22.99 -4.07 -1.23
C THR A 9 23.79 -4.71 -0.09
N ALA A 10 24.52 -3.90 0.69
CA ALA A 10 25.32 -4.37 1.83
C ALA A 10 24.50 -4.77 3.07
N VAL A 11 23.20 -4.44 3.15
CA VAL A 11 22.33 -4.88 4.25
C VAL A 11 22.11 -6.40 4.17
N VAL A 12 22.20 -7.12 5.29
CA VAL A 12 22.09 -8.59 5.34
C VAL A 12 20.73 -9.01 5.90
N GLY A 13 20.11 -10.04 5.32
CA GLY A 13 18.96 -10.76 5.92
C GLY A 13 17.63 -10.00 5.93
N GLN A 14 17.46 -9.01 5.05
CA GLN A 14 16.24 -8.18 4.97
C GLN A 14 15.60 -8.26 3.59
N ASP A 15 15.59 -9.45 3.00
CA ASP A 15 15.25 -9.61 1.58
C ASP A 15 13.78 -9.24 1.30
N GLN A 16 12.85 -9.59 2.18
CA GLN A 16 11.45 -9.15 2.08
C GLN A 16 11.30 -7.63 2.18
N LEU A 17 12.01 -6.95 3.09
CA LEU A 17 11.95 -5.49 3.19
C LEU A 17 12.54 -4.83 1.94
N LYS A 18 13.70 -5.32 1.49
CA LYS A 18 14.33 -4.83 0.25
C LYS A 18 13.38 -4.98 -0.93
N LEU A 19 12.73 -6.14 -1.04
CA LEU A 19 11.78 -6.42 -2.11
C LEU A 19 10.57 -5.49 -2.01
N ALA A 20 9.93 -5.37 -0.86
CA ALA A 20 8.77 -4.49 -0.67
C ALA A 20 9.06 -3.03 -1.03
N LEU A 21 10.26 -2.52 -0.68
CA LEU A 21 10.72 -1.20 -1.08
C LEU A 21 10.89 -1.07 -2.60
N ILE A 22 11.49 -2.08 -3.24
CA ILE A 22 11.65 -2.12 -4.70
C ILE A 22 10.28 -2.15 -5.39
N LEU A 23 9.35 -3.01 -4.96
CA LEU A 23 8.03 -3.14 -5.57
C LEU A 23 7.24 -1.84 -5.44
N THR A 24 7.27 -1.18 -4.28
CA THR A 24 6.59 0.11 -4.09
C THR A 24 7.24 1.26 -4.83
N ALA A 25 8.54 1.20 -5.11
CA ALA A 25 9.20 2.16 -6.01
C ALA A 25 8.85 1.93 -7.49
N ILE A 26 8.64 0.68 -7.91
CA ILE A 26 8.20 0.34 -9.28
C ILE A 26 6.75 0.77 -9.48
N SER A 27 5.88 0.46 -8.51
CA SER A 27 4.46 0.82 -8.57
C SER A 27 4.03 1.53 -7.26
N PRO A 28 4.15 2.86 -7.17
CA PRO A 28 3.78 3.63 -5.98
C PRO A 28 2.32 3.46 -5.57
N ARG A 29 1.44 3.14 -6.54
CA ARG A 29 0.01 2.86 -6.33
C ARG A 29 -0.28 1.59 -5.54
N ILE A 30 0.73 0.80 -5.19
CA ILE A 30 0.59 -0.32 -4.25
C ILE A 30 0.12 0.18 -2.87
N GLY A 31 0.50 1.40 -2.46
CA GLY A 31 0.01 2.01 -1.21
C GLY A 31 0.99 1.93 -0.03
N GLY A 32 2.29 2.04 -0.31
CA GLY A 32 3.33 2.09 0.73
C GLY A 32 3.63 0.76 1.42
N VAL A 33 4.66 0.79 2.25
CA VAL A 33 5.14 -0.35 3.05
C VAL A 33 5.03 -0.02 4.53
N VAL A 34 4.50 -0.97 5.29
CA VAL A 34 4.58 -0.96 6.75
C VAL A 34 5.59 -1.99 7.25
N VAL A 35 6.56 -1.54 8.06
CA VAL A 35 7.70 -2.33 8.52
C VAL A 35 7.59 -2.58 10.02
N ARG A 36 7.16 -3.78 10.38
CA ARG A 36 7.02 -4.23 11.77
C ARG A 36 8.31 -4.84 12.29
N GLY A 37 8.53 -4.80 13.60
CA GLY A 37 9.70 -5.40 14.24
C GLY A 37 10.45 -4.48 15.20
N GLU A 38 11.43 -5.06 15.88
CA GLU A 38 12.11 -4.46 17.03
C GLU A 38 13.09 -3.34 16.64
N LYS A 39 13.44 -2.52 17.65
CA LYS A 39 14.50 -1.50 17.52
C LYS A 39 15.85 -2.18 17.25
N GLY A 40 16.67 -1.57 16.40
CA GLY A 40 18.01 -2.09 16.07
C GLY A 40 18.04 -3.12 14.93
N THR A 41 16.92 -3.40 14.27
CA THR A 41 16.83 -4.25 13.07
C THR A 41 17.22 -3.54 11.76
N ALA A 42 17.93 -2.41 11.84
CA ALA A 42 18.43 -1.64 10.69
C ALA A 42 17.39 -1.14 9.66
N LYS A 43 16.08 -1.13 9.98
CA LYS A 43 15.00 -0.64 9.09
C LYS A 43 15.27 0.73 8.46
N THR A 44 15.62 1.72 9.28
CA THR A 44 15.95 3.07 8.81
C THR A 44 17.22 3.09 7.95
N THR A 45 18.17 2.19 8.22
CA THR A 45 19.41 2.07 7.42
C THR A 45 19.08 1.56 6.02
N THR A 46 18.23 0.53 5.93
CA THR A 46 17.75 -0.03 4.66
C THR A 46 16.96 0.99 3.85
N ALA A 47 16.01 1.71 4.48
CA ALA A 47 15.23 2.75 3.81
C ALA A 47 16.12 3.90 3.29
N ARG A 48 17.12 4.33 4.08
CA ARG A 48 18.09 5.37 3.67
C ARG A 48 19.02 4.92 2.55
N GLY A 49 19.52 3.68 2.61
CA GLY A 49 20.30 3.10 1.52
C GLY A 49 19.48 3.03 0.24
N PHE A 50 18.22 2.57 0.34
CA PHE A 50 17.32 2.48 -0.80
C PHE A 50 17.00 3.85 -1.42
N ALA A 51 16.79 4.88 -0.60
CA ALA A 51 16.54 6.24 -1.09
C ALA A 51 17.68 6.75 -1.97
N ALA A 52 18.93 6.36 -1.70
CA ALA A 52 20.08 6.73 -2.53
C ALA A 52 20.10 6.07 -3.92
N LEU A 53 19.35 4.98 -4.10
CA LEU A 53 19.21 4.29 -5.39
C LEU A 53 18.08 4.85 -6.26
N MET A 54 17.15 5.61 -5.65
CA MET A 54 16.06 6.27 -6.35
C MET A 54 16.60 7.45 -7.17
N PRO A 55 16.05 7.75 -8.36
CA PRO A 55 16.57 8.79 -9.24
C PRO A 55 16.66 10.18 -8.59
N GLN A 56 15.76 10.49 -7.65
CA GLN A 56 15.69 11.76 -6.95
C GLN A 56 16.57 11.77 -5.68
N GLY A 57 16.92 10.61 -5.12
CA GLY A 57 17.84 10.51 -3.98
C GLY A 57 17.30 11.03 -2.64
N GLN A 58 16.01 11.41 -2.54
CA GLN A 58 15.49 12.13 -1.37
C GLN A 58 14.78 11.21 -0.39
N LEU A 59 15.20 11.26 0.87
CA LEU A 59 14.49 10.68 2.00
C LEU A 59 14.08 11.80 2.96
N VAL A 60 12.77 11.98 3.10
CA VAL A 60 12.16 12.94 4.02
C VAL A 60 11.68 12.19 5.25
N ASN A 61 12.15 12.58 6.43
CA ASN A 61 11.69 12.00 7.69
C ASN A 61 10.55 12.83 8.26
N LEU A 62 9.42 12.19 8.56
CA LEU A 62 8.31 12.80 9.27
C LEU A 62 8.53 12.71 10.78
N PRO A 63 8.65 13.83 11.51
CA PRO A 63 8.74 13.80 12.97
C PRO A 63 7.37 13.49 13.59
N LEU A 64 7.34 12.76 14.71
CA LEU A 64 6.11 12.38 15.43
C LEU A 64 5.22 13.58 15.80
N GLY A 65 5.83 14.73 16.12
CA GLY A 65 5.14 15.97 16.47
C GLY A 65 4.90 16.92 15.29
N ALA A 66 4.90 16.43 14.05
CA ALA A 66 4.61 17.27 12.89
C ALA A 66 3.18 17.80 12.96
N THR A 67 3.00 19.10 12.73
CA THR A 67 1.68 19.69 12.52
C THR A 67 1.21 19.41 11.09
N GLU A 68 -0.10 19.35 10.87
CA GLU A 68 -0.70 19.18 9.55
C GLU A 68 -0.13 20.18 8.52
N ASP A 69 -0.03 21.46 8.88
CA ASP A 69 0.54 22.52 8.02
C ASP A 69 2.00 22.24 7.60
N ARG A 70 2.76 21.54 8.44
CA ARG A 70 4.14 21.16 8.12
C ARG A 70 4.17 19.96 7.18
N VAL A 71 3.22 19.03 7.32
CA VAL A 71 3.12 17.83 6.49
C VAL A 71 2.60 18.18 5.10
N VAL A 72 1.45 18.82 5.05
CA VAL A 72 0.69 19.08 3.82
C VAL A 72 1.14 20.38 3.14
N GLY A 73 1.59 21.35 3.93
CA GLY A 73 1.91 22.70 3.49
C GLY A 73 0.90 23.72 4.02
N SER A 74 1.18 25.00 3.81
CA SER A 74 0.33 26.10 4.28
C SER A 74 0.17 27.18 3.22
N LEU A 75 -0.91 27.97 3.31
CA LEU A 75 -1.15 29.13 2.47
C LEU A 75 -0.85 30.40 3.27
N ASP A 76 0.01 31.27 2.75
CA ASP A 76 0.38 32.53 3.39
C ASP A 76 -0.73 33.58 3.22
N LEU A 77 -1.63 33.64 4.20
CA LEU A 77 -2.79 34.54 4.18
C LEU A 77 -2.40 36.02 4.26
N GLU A 78 -1.30 36.37 4.94
CA GLU A 78 -0.85 37.76 5.01
C GLU A 78 -0.51 38.27 3.61
N LYS A 79 0.17 37.43 2.81
CA LYS A 79 0.44 37.75 1.41
C LYS A 79 -0.82 37.78 0.55
N VAL A 80 -1.81 36.92 0.80
CA VAL A 80 -3.14 37.01 0.12
C VAL A 80 -3.77 38.38 0.36
N LEU A 81 -3.82 38.83 1.62
CA LEU A 81 -4.48 40.07 2.00
C LEU A 81 -3.73 41.32 1.49
N THR A 82 -2.40 41.23 1.36
CA THR A 82 -1.55 42.37 0.97
C THR A 82 -1.33 42.45 -0.55
N THR A 83 -1.20 41.31 -1.23
CA THR A 83 -0.84 41.22 -2.66
C THR A 83 -1.97 40.71 -3.55
N GLY A 84 -3.06 40.20 -2.96
CA GLY A 84 -4.17 39.56 -3.67
C GLY A 84 -3.87 38.14 -4.18
N HIS A 85 -2.67 37.61 -3.95
CA HIS A 85 -2.23 36.30 -4.44
C HIS A 85 -1.89 35.38 -3.26
N ALA A 86 -2.44 34.16 -3.28
CA ALA A 86 -2.08 33.12 -2.32
C ALA A 86 -0.70 32.54 -2.66
N GLU A 87 0.24 32.66 -1.72
CA GLU A 87 1.53 32.00 -1.83
C GLU A 87 1.48 30.70 -1.03
N PHE A 88 1.63 29.58 -1.74
CA PHE A 88 1.71 28.27 -1.13
C PHE A 88 3.12 28.01 -0.61
N ARG A 89 3.21 27.55 0.64
CA ARG A 89 4.45 27.08 1.25
C ARG A 89 4.42 25.55 1.27
N PRO A 90 5.33 24.88 0.52
CA PRO A 90 5.36 23.43 0.44
C PRO A 90 5.59 22.80 1.81
N GLY A 91 4.94 21.66 2.01
CA GLY A 91 5.13 20.81 3.19
C GLY A 91 6.09 19.66 2.94
N LEU A 92 6.22 18.78 3.93
CA LEU A 92 7.05 17.57 3.84
C LEU A 92 6.59 16.62 2.73
N LEU A 93 5.29 16.60 2.39
CA LEU A 93 4.77 15.79 1.29
C LEU A 93 5.29 16.25 -0.07
N SER A 94 5.38 17.57 -0.28
CA SER A 94 5.95 18.17 -1.48
C SER A 94 7.46 17.93 -1.55
N GLU A 95 8.16 18.05 -0.42
CA GLU A 95 9.59 17.72 -0.33
C GLU A 95 9.87 16.25 -0.65
N ALA A 96 8.96 15.34 -0.33
CA ALA A 96 9.12 13.92 -0.59
C ALA A 96 8.84 13.53 -2.06
N ASN A 97 8.38 14.45 -2.91
CA ASN A 97 7.99 14.15 -4.28
C ASN A 97 9.14 13.54 -5.10
N GLY A 98 8.88 12.37 -5.69
CA GLY A 98 9.83 11.50 -6.38
C GLY A 98 10.76 10.70 -5.47
N GLY A 99 10.66 10.86 -4.15
CA GLY A 99 11.53 10.21 -3.16
C GLY A 99 10.78 9.27 -2.21
N ILE A 100 11.28 9.20 -0.99
CA ILE A 100 10.73 8.37 0.09
C ILE A 100 10.28 9.26 1.24
N LEU A 101 9.05 9.06 1.70
CA LEU A 101 8.57 9.60 2.96
C LEU A 101 8.69 8.51 4.03
N TYR A 102 9.64 8.70 4.94
CA TYR A 102 9.86 7.79 6.06
C TYR A 102 9.17 8.31 7.31
N VAL A 103 8.35 7.46 7.92
CA VAL A 103 7.65 7.73 9.17
C VAL A 103 8.10 6.72 10.21
N ASP A 104 8.76 7.21 11.26
CA ASP A 104 9.13 6.36 12.38
C ASP A 104 7.95 6.21 13.33
N GLU A 105 7.65 4.98 13.76
CA GLU A 105 6.59 4.68 14.71
C GLU A 105 5.23 5.27 14.28
N VAL A 106 4.73 4.87 13.11
CA VAL A 106 3.44 5.31 12.53
C VAL A 106 2.26 5.13 13.49
N ASN A 107 2.36 4.19 14.43
CA ASN A 107 1.36 3.95 15.49
C ASN A 107 1.24 5.09 16.51
N LEU A 108 2.21 6.01 16.57
CA LEU A 108 2.22 7.15 17.49
C LEU A 108 1.69 8.45 16.85
N LEU A 109 1.47 8.46 15.54
CA LEU A 109 0.87 9.60 14.85
C LEU A 109 -0.63 9.70 15.13
N SER A 110 -1.18 10.90 14.95
CA SER A 110 -2.64 11.07 14.97
C SER A 110 -3.28 10.39 13.76
N ASP A 111 -4.45 9.77 13.98
CA ASP A 111 -5.22 9.07 12.93
C ASP A 111 -5.41 9.94 11.67
N HIS A 112 -5.75 11.23 11.86
CA HIS A 112 -5.91 12.21 10.77
C HIS A 112 -4.66 12.40 9.92
N LEU A 113 -3.48 12.49 10.55
CA LEU A 113 -2.23 12.63 9.79
C LEU A 113 -1.95 11.35 8.99
N VAL A 114 -2.14 10.17 9.59
CA VAL A 114 -1.97 8.89 8.90
C VAL A 114 -2.90 8.79 7.70
N ASP A 115 -4.16 9.20 7.83
CA ASP A 115 -5.12 9.24 6.74
C ASP A 115 -4.66 10.13 5.58
N ILE A 116 -4.21 11.35 5.85
CA ILE A 116 -3.68 12.27 4.84
C ILE A 116 -2.47 11.67 4.12
N LEU A 117 -1.54 11.07 4.87
CA LEU A 117 -0.33 10.46 4.29
C LEU A 117 -0.69 9.32 3.34
N LEU A 118 -1.65 8.47 3.73
CA LEU A 118 -2.11 7.34 2.93
C LEU A 118 -2.91 7.81 1.70
N ASP A 119 -3.73 8.86 1.82
CA ASP A 119 -4.43 9.46 0.68
C ASP A 119 -3.46 10.07 -0.33
N ALA A 120 -2.44 10.81 0.16
CA ALA A 120 -1.41 11.39 -0.68
C ALA A 120 -0.58 10.32 -1.39
N ALA A 121 -0.20 9.24 -0.68
CA ALA A 121 0.53 8.11 -1.27
C ALA A 121 -0.30 7.37 -2.33
N ALA A 122 -1.62 7.21 -2.13
CA ALA A 122 -2.49 6.53 -3.08
C ALA A 122 -2.81 7.39 -4.32
N THR A 123 -3.04 8.69 -4.14
CA THR A 123 -3.43 9.62 -5.22
C THR A 123 -2.22 10.22 -5.94
N GLY A 124 -1.04 10.25 -5.30
CA GLY A 124 0.17 10.90 -5.79
C GLY A 124 0.08 12.43 -5.79
N ARG A 125 -0.88 13.01 -5.05
CA ARG A 125 -1.14 14.45 -5.00
C ARG A 125 -1.52 14.85 -3.60
N VAL A 126 -1.23 16.11 -3.26
CA VAL A 126 -1.65 16.71 -1.99
C VAL A 126 -2.45 17.96 -2.29
N THR A 127 -3.58 18.14 -1.61
CA THR A 127 -4.45 19.32 -1.77
C THR A 127 -4.58 20.03 -0.43
N VAL A 128 -4.32 21.34 -0.43
CA VAL A 128 -4.51 22.22 0.73
C VAL A 128 -5.70 23.12 0.47
N GLU A 129 -6.72 23.00 1.32
CA GLU A 129 -7.93 23.81 1.25
C GLU A 129 -8.08 24.67 2.51
N ARG A 130 -7.99 26.00 2.35
CA ARG A 130 -8.24 26.97 3.44
C ARG A 130 -8.93 28.22 2.92
N ASP A 131 -9.90 28.71 3.69
CA ASP A 131 -10.58 30.00 3.47
C ASP A 131 -11.07 30.24 2.03
N SER A 132 -11.65 29.19 1.41
CA SER A 132 -12.17 29.17 0.03
C SER A 132 -11.12 29.12 -1.09
N ILE A 133 -9.86 28.85 -0.75
CA ILE A 133 -8.76 28.66 -1.70
C ILE A 133 -8.30 27.20 -1.61
N SER A 134 -8.17 26.56 -2.77
CA SER A 134 -7.65 25.20 -2.92
C SER A 134 -6.38 25.23 -3.77
N HIS A 135 -5.31 24.60 -3.29
CA HIS A 135 -4.05 24.46 -4.00
C HIS A 135 -3.65 22.99 -4.01
N THR A 136 -3.35 22.44 -5.19
CA THR A 136 -2.96 21.03 -5.36
C THR A 136 -1.57 20.93 -5.95
N GLU A 137 -0.69 20.17 -5.31
CA GLU A 137 0.65 19.85 -5.78
C GLU A 137 0.83 18.35 -6.04
N GLN A 138 1.84 17.99 -6.83
CA GLN A 138 2.26 16.60 -6.99
C GLN A 138 3.04 16.14 -5.77
N ALA A 139 2.71 14.95 -5.28
CA ALA A 139 3.35 14.31 -4.14
C ALA A 139 3.43 12.79 -4.42
N GLN A 140 4.18 12.41 -5.46
CA GLN A 140 4.41 11.01 -5.80
C GLN A 140 5.62 10.50 -5.01
N PHE A 141 5.40 9.79 -3.92
CA PHE A 141 6.48 9.30 -3.07
C PHE A 141 6.22 7.86 -2.62
N VAL A 142 7.28 7.17 -2.22
CA VAL A 142 7.17 5.87 -1.56
C VAL A 142 6.97 6.10 -0.06
N LEU A 143 5.82 5.69 0.47
CA LEU A 143 5.54 5.76 1.91
C LEU A 143 6.15 4.55 2.62
N VAL A 144 7.01 4.80 3.61
CA VAL A 144 7.59 3.77 4.48
C VAL A 144 7.25 4.11 5.92
N GLY A 145 6.36 3.33 6.53
CA GLY A 145 6.00 3.46 7.93
C GLY A 145 6.65 2.36 8.76
N THR A 146 7.36 2.68 9.83
CA THR A 146 7.80 1.65 10.79
C THR A 146 6.83 1.59 11.96
N MET A 147 6.63 0.40 12.52
CA MET A 147 5.93 0.25 13.80
C MET A 147 6.64 -0.73 14.72
N ASN A 148 6.54 -0.46 16.02
CA ASN A 148 6.91 -1.38 17.08
C ASN A 148 5.63 -1.96 17.69
N PRO A 149 5.33 -3.26 17.51
CA PRO A 149 4.10 -3.85 18.06
C PRO A 149 4.02 -3.76 19.60
N GLU A 150 5.15 -3.63 20.30
CA GLU A 150 5.17 -3.43 21.76
C GLU A 150 4.62 -2.07 22.19
N GLU A 151 4.65 -1.06 21.32
CA GLU A 151 4.21 0.31 21.61
C GLU A 151 2.75 0.56 21.17
N GLY A 152 2.06 -0.49 20.72
CA GLY A 152 0.67 -0.45 20.29
C GLY A 152 0.50 -0.79 18.81
N GLU A 153 -0.68 -1.32 18.48
CA GLU A 153 -1.04 -1.64 17.11
C GLU A 153 -1.74 -0.47 16.41
N LEU A 154 -1.52 -0.34 15.10
CA LEU A 154 -2.34 0.55 14.28
C LEU A 154 -3.78 0.04 14.19
N ARG A 155 -4.72 0.97 14.10
CA ARG A 155 -6.12 0.65 13.83
C ARG A 155 -6.23 -0.22 12.57
N PRO A 156 -7.01 -1.31 12.58
CA PRO A 156 -7.15 -2.20 11.42
C PRO A 156 -7.53 -1.46 10.13
N GLN A 157 -8.35 -0.41 10.23
CA GLN A 157 -8.78 0.40 9.08
C GLN A 157 -7.63 1.16 8.42
N LEU A 158 -6.67 1.64 9.20
CA LEU A 158 -5.48 2.35 8.71
C LEU A 158 -4.44 1.36 8.19
N LEU A 159 -4.28 0.25 8.91
CA LEU A 159 -3.37 -0.80 8.52
C LEU A 159 -3.75 -1.41 7.17
N ASP A 160 -5.03 -1.66 6.91
CA ASP A 160 -5.53 -2.19 5.64
C ASP A 160 -5.28 -1.24 4.45
N ARG A 161 -5.06 0.06 4.71
CA ARG A 161 -4.72 1.04 3.66
C ARG A 161 -3.24 0.97 3.24
N PHE A 162 -2.37 0.37 4.05
CA PHE A 162 -1.02 0.06 3.61
C PHE A 162 -1.04 -1.07 2.59
N GLY A 163 -0.28 -0.91 1.52
CA GLY A 163 -0.14 -1.90 0.47
C GLY A 163 0.50 -3.18 0.98
N LEU A 164 1.75 -3.06 1.42
CA LEU A 164 2.55 -4.21 1.84
C LEU A 164 2.91 -4.11 3.32
N ALA A 165 3.01 -5.26 3.98
CA ALA A 165 3.54 -5.39 5.33
C ALA A 165 4.75 -6.33 5.33
N VAL A 166 5.78 -5.95 6.07
CA VAL A 166 6.97 -6.78 6.27
C VAL A 166 7.30 -6.85 7.76
N ASP A 167 7.45 -8.06 8.26
CA ASP A 167 7.95 -8.33 9.60
C ASP A 167 9.48 -8.48 9.56
N VAL A 168 10.18 -7.52 10.16
CA VAL A 168 11.65 -7.54 10.25
C VAL A 168 12.05 -8.04 11.63
N VAL A 169 12.43 -9.32 11.69
CA VAL A 169 12.92 -9.96 12.91
C VAL A 169 14.44 -9.96 12.92
N ALA A 170 15.05 -9.77 14.09
CA ALA A 170 16.49 -9.92 14.22
C ALA A 170 16.86 -11.39 13.98
N SER A 171 17.66 -11.66 12.94
CA SER A 171 18.08 -13.02 12.64
C SER A 171 18.79 -13.68 13.83
N HIS A 172 18.34 -14.88 14.17
CA HIS A 172 18.99 -15.72 15.18
C HIS A 172 20.17 -16.53 14.62
N ASP A 173 20.37 -16.50 13.30
CA ASP A 173 21.51 -17.17 12.66
C ASP A 173 22.83 -16.48 13.01
N VAL A 174 23.76 -17.26 13.56
CA VAL A 174 25.07 -16.75 13.97
C VAL A 174 25.87 -16.25 12.77
N GLY A 175 25.75 -16.91 11.61
CA GLY A 175 26.43 -16.51 10.38
C GLY A 175 26.03 -15.09 9.95
N GLN A 176 24.74 -14.87 9.78
CA GLN A 176 24.18 -13.56 9.42
C GLN A 176 24.53 -12.48 10.45
N ARG A 177 24.46 -12.79 11.75
CA ARG A 177 24.84 -11.83 12.81
C ARG A 177 26.31 -11.42 12.72
N VAL A 178 27.21 -12.36 12.46
CA VAL A 178 28.65 -12.06 12.27
C VAL A 178 28.85 -11.22 11.01
N ASP A 179 28.14 -11.52 9.91
CA ASP A 179 28.21 -10.72 8.69
C ASP A 179 27.75 -9.27 8.90
N VAL A 180 26.63 -9.07 9.61
CA VAL A 180 26.13 -7.73 9.96
C VAL A 180 27.17 -6.95 10.77
N ILE A 181 27.73 -7.57 11.81
CA ILE A 181 28.72 -6.91 12.68
C ILE A 181 29.99 -6.58 11.89
N ARG A 182 30.49 -7.52 11.07
CA ARG A 182 31.71 -7.34 10.28
C ARG A 182 31.55 -6.20 9.27
N ARG A 183 30.50 -6.23 8.45
CA ARG A 183 30.23 -5.20 7.45
C ARG A 183 30.03 -3.83 8.11
N ARG A 184 29.38 -3.78 9.27
CA ARG A 184 29.20 -2.53 10.01
C ARG A 184 30.54 -1.96 10.51
N MET A 185 31.42 -2.80 11.06
CA MET A 185 32.75 -2.37 11.49
C MET A 185 33.63 -1.93 10.33
N GLU A 186 33.56 -2.62 9.19
CA GLU A 186 34.29 -2.25 7.97
C GLU A 186 33.85 -0.86 7.47
N PHE A 187 32.53 -0.63 7.38
CA PHE A 187 31.97 0.67 7.02
C PHE A 187 32.39 1.79 8.00
N GLU A 188 32.39 1.54 9.31
CA GLU A 188 32.81 2.53 10.30
C GLU A 188 34.31 2.84 10.23
N SER A 189 35.13 1.86 9.82
CA SER A 189 36.57 2.02 9.70
C SER A 189 36.99 2.83 8.46
N ASP A 190 36.31 2.61 7.33
CA ASP A 190 36.58 3.28 6.06
C ASP A 190 35.29 3.31 5.19
N PRO A 191 34.41 4.32 5.39
CA PRO A 191 33.14 4.39 4.69
C PRO A 191 33.29 4.50 3.17
N GLU A 192 34.27 5.26 2.68
CA GLU A 192 34.46 5.52 1.26
C GLU A 192 34.89 4.25 0.52
N ARG A 193 35.84 3.51 1.09
CA ARG A 193 36.27 2.23 0.54
C ARG A 193 35.15 1.21 0.58
N PHE A 194 34.38 1.16 1.67
CA PHE A 194 33.27 0.22 1.79
C PHE A 194 32.21 0.50 0.73
N VAL A 195 31.76 1.74 0.55
CA VAL A 195 30.80 2.10 -0.51
C VAL A 195 31.35 1.76 -1.90
N ALA A 196 32.63 2.03 -2.15
CA ALA A 196 33.26 1.68 -3.43
C ALA A 196 33.21 0.17 -3.75
N GLN A 197 33.20 -0.70 -2.73
CA GLN A 197 33.08 -2.15 -2.94
C GLN A 197 31.68 -2.58 -3.40
N PHE A 198 30.63 -1.83 -3.03
CA PHE A 198 29.24 -2.16 -3.37
C PHE A 198 28.69 -1.35 -4.54
N CYS A 199 29.47 -0.43 -5.10
CA CYS A 199 29.02 0.49 -6.14
C CYS A 199 28.47 -0.23 -7.39
N ASP A 200 29.12 -1.30 -7.84
CA ASP A 200 28.65 -2.07 -9.00
C ASP A 200 27.30 -2.74 -8.74
N GLU A 201 27.10 -3.32 -7.55
CA GLU A 201 25.84 -3.92 -7.15
C GLU A 201 24.72 -2.87 -6.99
N GLU A 202 25.03 -1.70 -6.41
CA GLU A 202 24.07 -0.61 -6.26
C GLU A 202 23.65 -0.03 -7.62
N ASN A 203 24.60 0.16 -8.53
CA ASN A 203 24.32 0.59 -9.90
C ASN A 203 23.45 -0.44 -10.64
N ALA A 204 23.70 -1.74 -10.45
CA ALA A 204 22.89 -2.79 -11.04
C ALA A 204 21.45 -2.76 -10.52
N VAL A 205 21.25 -2.57 -9.21
CA VAL A 205 19.91 -2.44 -8.61
C VAL A 205 19.20 -1.18 -9.12
N SER A 206 19.89 -0.03 -9.17
CA SER A 206 19.32 1.22 -9.65
C SER A 206 18.93 1.14 -11.14
N ALA A 207 19.79 0.56 -11.98
CA ALA A 207 19.50 0.35 -13.40
C ALA A 207 18.31 -0.60 -13.61
N ALA A 208 18.26 -1.71 -12.87
CA ALA A 208 17.14 -2.64 -12.90
C ALA A 208 15.83 -1.97 -12.43
N LEU A 209 15.91 -1.04 -11.47
CA LEU A 209 14.74 -0.35 -10.94
C LEU A 209 14.11 0.57 -11.99
N VAL A 210 14.94 1.40 -12.63
CA VAL A 210 14.50 2.26 -13.74
C VAL A 210 13.91 1.42 -14.87
N ARG A 211 14.57 0.32 -15.23
CA ARG A 211 14.07 -0.57 -16.27
C ARG A 211 12.75 -1.23 -15.90
N ALA A 212 12.58 -1.66 -14.65
CA ALA A 212 11.33 -2.25 -14.17
C ALA A 212 10.18 -1.23 -14.17
N GLN A 213 10.44 0.05 -13.87
CA GLN A 213 9.45 1.14 -13.98
C GLN A 213 8.97 1.35 -15.41
N GLU A 214 9.81 1.08 -16.42
CA GLU A 214 9.39 1.11 -17.83
C GLU A 214 8.57 -0.12 -18.21
N ILE A 215 8.99 -1.31 -17.75
CA ILE A 215 8.34 -2.58 -18.10
C ILE A 215 6.96 -2.73 -17.45
N VAL A 216 6.77 -2.24 -16.22
CA VAL A 216 5.52 -2.47 -15.47
C VAL A 216 4.28 -1.90 -16.18
N ASP A 217 4.44 -0.81 -16.93
CA ASP A 217 3.36 -0.20 -17.71
C ASP A 217 3.03 -0.99 -19.00
N GLU A 218 3.92 -1.90 -19.43
CA GLU A 218 3.73 -2.79 -20.58
C GLU A 218 3.11 -4.15 -20.19
N LEU A 219 3.01 -4.46 -18.89
CA LEU A 219 2.53 -5.77 -18.42
C LEU A 219 1.02 -5.80 -18.22
N ASP A 220 0.36 -6.67 -18.97
CA ASP A 220 -1.06 -6.94 -18.80
C ASP A 220 -1.31 -8.12 -17.84
N LEU A 221 -2.28 -7.95 -16.95
CA LEU A 221 -2.84 -9.04 -16.15
C LEU A 221 -3.84 -9.83 -16.99
N THR A 222 -3.61 -11.13 -17.12
CA THR A 222 -4.54 -12.03 -17.82
C THR A 222 -5.76 -12.36 -16.97
N THR A 223 -6.83 -12.89 -17.59
CA THR A 223 -8.00 -13.43 -16.88
C THR A 223 -7.60 -14.46 -15.82
N ASN A 224 -6.66 -15.35 -16.16
CA ASN A 224 -6.13 -16.36 -15.24
C ASN A 224 -5.46 -15.72 -14.02
N ASN A 225 -4.72 -14.62 -14.21
CA ASN A 225 -4.09 -13.90 -13.10
C ASN A 225 -5.15 -13.32 -12.15
N PHE A 226 -6.20 -12.70 -12.70
CA PHE A 226 -7.31 -12.18 -11.89
C PHE A 226 -8.06 -13.28 -11.13
N GLN A 227 -8.35 -14.40 -11.78
CA GLN A 227 -8.98 -15.55 -11.14
C GLN A 227 -8.12 -16.12 -10.02
N ARG A 228 -6.81 -16.28 -10.26
CA ARG A 228 -5.84 -16.75 -9.26
C ARG A 228 -5.83 -15.84 -8.04
N ILE A 229 -5.71 -14.53 -8.25
CA ILE A 229 -5.71 -13.54 -7.17
C ILE A 229 -7.02 -13.60 -6.37
N ALA A 230 -8.17 -13.67 -7.06
CA ALA A 230 -9.47 -13.74 -6.41
C ALA A 230 -9.64 -15.02 -5.56
N ILE A 231 -9.16 -16.17 -6.05
CA ILE A 231 -9.16 -17.44 -5.30
C ILE A 231 -8.35 -17.29 -4.01
N VAL A 232 -7.14 -16.74 -4.10
CA VAL A 232 -6.26 -16.54 -2.94
C VAL A 232 -6.92 -15.60 -1.92
N CYS A 233 -7.39 -14.42 -2.36
CA CYS A 233 -8.05 -13.45 -1.49
C CYS A 233 -9.30 -14.04 -0.80
N ALA A 234 -10.13 -14.77 -1.55
CA ALA A 234 -11.33 -15.41 -1.01
C ALA A 234 -10.98 -16.53 -0.02
N GLY A 235 -9.95 -17.33 -0.31
CA GLY A 235 -9.49 -18.42 0.56
C GLY A 235 -8.99 -17.92 1.92
N PHE A 236 -8.49 -16.69 1.99
CA PHE A 236 -8.02 -16.05 3.23
C PHE A 236 -9.05 -15.15 3.94
N ASP A 237 -10.31 -15.14 3.49
CA ASP A 237 -11.42 -14.34 4.07
C ASP A 237 -11.05 -12.85 4.24
N VAL A 238 -10.39 -12.29 3.22
CA VAL A 238 -9.99 -10.88 3.23
C VAL A 238 -11.19 -9.99 2.94
N ASP A 239 -11.32 -8.90 3.70
CA ASP A 239 -12.41 -7.95 3.56
C ASP A 239 -12.22 -7.02 2.35
N GLY A 240 -13.19 -7.04 1.43
CA GLY A 240 -13.23 -6.14 0.27
C GLY A 240 -12.18 -6.44 -0.80
N MET A 241 -12.13 -5.60 -1.85
CA MET A 241 -11.29 -5.85 -3.04
C MET A 241 -9.92 -5.17 -3.00
N ARG A 242 -9.55 -4.59 -1.86
CA ARG A 242 -8.28 -3.85 -1.75
C ARG A 242 -7.09 -4.80 -1.87
N ALA A 243 -7.20 -6.01 -1.33
CA ALA A 243 -6.14 -7.02 -1.41
C ALA A 243 -5.90 -7.44 -2.85
N ASP A 244 -6.97 -7.68 -3.60
CA ASP A 244 -6.92 -8.05 -5.01
C ASP A 244 -6.14 -7.02 -5.83
N LEU A 245 -6.47 -5.73 -5.66
CA LEU A 245 -5.81 -4.65 -6.39
C LEU A 245 -4.34 -4.48 -6.01
N VAL A 246 -4.01 -4.69 -4.73
CA VAL A 246 -2.64 -4.58 -4.24
C VAL A 246 -1.79 -5.75 -4.73
N ILE A 247 -2.30 -6.98 -4.64
CA ILE A 247 -1.61 -8.17 -5.14
C ILE A 247 -1.41 -8.07 -6.65
N ALA A 248 -2.43 -7.65 -7.40
CA ALA A 248 -2.32 -7.42 -8.84
C ALA A 248 -1.18 -6.44 -9.21
N ARG A 249 -1.11 -5.30 -8.51
CA ARG A 249 -0.06 -4.29 -8.75
C ARG A 249 1.32 -4.78 -8.30
N ALA A 250 1.40 -5.44 -7.15
CA ALA A 250 2.65 -5.97 -6.61
C ALA A 250 3.19 -7.13 -7.46
N ALA A 251 2.33 -7.99 -7.99
CA ALA A 251 2.70 -9.06 -8.92
C ALA A 251 3.22 -8.50 -10.24
N ALA A 252 2.56 -7.48 -10.79
CA ALA A 252 3.05 -6.77 -11.98
C ALA A 252 4.42 -6.12 -11.72
N ALA A 253 4.59 -5.45 -10.59
CA ALA A 253 5.87 -4.87 -10.19
C ALA A 253 6.97 -5.93 -9.99
N HIS A 254 6.63 -7.09 -9.44
CA HIS A 254 7.56 -8.19 -9.22
C HIS A 254 7.99 -8.83 -10.54
N ALA A 255 7.04 -9.07 -11.44
CA ALA A 255 7.32 -9.55 -12.80
C ALA A 255 8.22 -8.57 -13.55
N ALA A 256 7.94 -7.26 -13.49
CA ALA A 256 8.77 -6.23 -14.09
C ALA A 256 10.19 -6.22 -13.52
N TRP A 257 10.33 -6.35 -12.20
CA TRP A 257 11.64 -6.46 -11.53
C TRP A 257 12.43 -7.68 -11.99
N ARG A 258 11.78 -8.86 -12.03
CA ARG A 258 12.38 -10.12 -12.50
C ARG A 258 12.85 -10.00 -13.96
N LEU A 259 12.03 -9.42 -14.83
CA LEU A 259 12.36 -9.22 -16.25
C LEU A 259 13.53 -8.23 -16.42
N ALA A 260 13.52 -7.11 -15.69
CA ALA A 260 14.61 -6.13 -15.73
C ALA A 260 15.96 -6.74 -15.32
N ARG A 261 15.97 -7.60 -14.30
CA ARG A 261 17.17 -8.33 -13.88
C ARG A 261 17.63 -9.35 -14.92
N ALA A 262 16.70 -10.12 -15.49
CA ALA A 262 17.02 -11.09 -16.54
C ALA A 262 17.57 -10.43 -17.82
N GLU A 263 17.07 -9.23 -18.17
CA GLU A 263 17.62 -8.41 -19.25
C GLU A 263 19.06 -7.96 -18.97
N ALA A 264 19.36 -7.51 -17.74
CA ALA A 264 20.71 -7.13 -17.32
C ALA A 264 21.70 -8.30 -17.35
N GLU A 265 21.25 -9.52 -17.04
CA GLU A 265 22.05 -10.75 -17.06
C GLU A 265 22.21 -11.35 -18.47
N GLY A 266 21.57 -10.76 -19.49
CA GLY A 266 21.61 -11.25 -20.87
C GLY A 266 20.80 -12.53 -21.10
N ALA A 267 19.92 -12.89 -20.17
CA ALA A 267 19.09 -14.10 -20.19
C ALA A 267 17.69 -13.87 -20.79
N ALA A 268 17.43 -12.70 -21.39
CA ALA A 268 16.10 -12.28 -21.84
C ALA A 268 15.56 -13.13 -23.00
N ASN A 269 14.85 -14.21 -22.66
CA ASN A 269 13.92 -14.85 -23.56
C ASN A 269 12.63 -14.01 -23.62
N HIS A 270 12.38 -13.38 -24.76
CA HIS A 270 11.16 -12.60 -25.01
C HIS A 270 9.86 -13.42 -24.87
N LYS A 271 9.97 -14.76 -24.82
CA LYS A 271 8.85 -15.70 -24.76
C LYS A 271 8.21 -15.84 -23.37
N GLU A 272 8.87 -15.34 -22.32
CA GLU A 272 8.40 -15.40 -20.92
C GLU A 272 8.13 -14.00 -20.34
N ARG A 273 7.82 -13.03 -21.20
CA ARG A 273 7.33 -11.71 -20.78
C ARG A 273 5.88 -11.84 -20.34
N GLY A 274 5.66 -11.92 -19.04
CA GLY A 274 4.34 -11.98 -18.43
C GLY A 274 4.43 -12.13 -16.92
N ILE A 275 3.29 -11.89 -16.27
CA ILE A 275 3.11 -12.10 -14.84
C ILE A 275 2.86 -13.60 -14.62
N THR A 276 3.62 -14.20 -13.72
CA THR A 276 3.57 -15.64 -13.40
C THR A 276 2.90 -15.89 -12.05
N ASP A 277 2.50 -17.14 -11.80
CA ASP A 277 1.94 -17.55 -10.49
C ASP A 277 2.95 -17.29 -9.34
N GLU A 278 4.25 -17.39 -9.59
CA GLU A 278 5.28 -17.04 -8.60
C GLU A 278 5.25 -15.54 -8.24
N ASP A 279 5.04 -14.66 -9.23
CA ASP A 279 4.93 -13.23 -8.98
C ASP A 279 3.68 -12.91 -8.12
N ILE A 280 2.58 -13.64 -8.34
CA ILE A 280 1.34 -13.54 -7.55
C ILE A 280 1.56 -14.06 -6.14
N ARG A 281 2.26 -15.20 -5.98
CA ARG A 281 2.61 -15.76 -4.68
C ARG A 281 3.37 -14.73 -3.84
N VAL A 282 4.50 -14.26 -4.35
CA VAL A 282 5.36 -13.29 -3.64
C VAL A 282 4.60 -12.02 -3.27
N ALA A 283 3.74 -11.53 -4.17
CA ALA A 283 2.87 -10.39 -3.88
C ALA A 283 1.86 -10.68 -2.75
N ALA A 284 1.27 -11.87 -2.73
CA ALA A 284 0.35 -12.30 -1.68
C ALA A 284 1.04 -12.39 -0.31
N GLU A 285 2.27 -12.92 -0.24
CA GLU A 285 3.02 -13.01 1.03
C GLU A 285 3.27 -11.64 1.67
N LEU A 286 3.42 -10.60 0.85
CA LEU A 286 3.65 -9.23 1.32
C LEU A 286 2.34 -8.45 1.58
N ALA A 287 1.25 -8.78 0.89
CA ALA A 287 0.01 -7.99 0.91
C ALA A 287 -1.06 -8.51 1.87
N LEU A 288 -1.07 -9.81 2.18
CA LEU A 288 -2.11 -10.46 2.98
C LEU A 288 -1.92 -10.42 4.52
N PRO A 289 -0.71 -10.53 5.09
CA PRO A 289 -0.54 -10.76 6.54
C PRO A 289 -1.27 -9.78 7.46
N HIS A 290 -1.42 -8.52 7.02
CA HIS A 290 -2.08 -7.45 7.76
C HIS A 290 -3.57 -7.24 7.42
N ARG A 291 -4.13 -8.03 6.51
CA ARG A 291 -5.51 -7.93 6.02
C ARG A 291 -6.39 -9.13 6.36
N MET A 292 -5.76 -10.22 6.81
CA MET A 292 -6.44 -11.42 7.25
C MET A 292 -7.21 -11.17 8.54
N ARG A 293 -8.43 -11.68 8.63
CA ARG A 293 -9.17 -11.75 9.89
C ARG A 293 -8.48 -12.74 10.82
N ARG A 294 -8.01 -12.25 11.95
CA ARG A 294 -7.35 -13.08 12.98
C ARG A 294 -8.33 -13.42 14.08
N ASN A 295 -8.39 -14.69 14.47
CA ASN A 295 -8.94 -15.04 15.77
C ASN A 295 -7.90 -14.73 16.87
N PRO A 296 -8.31 -14.50 18.12
CA PRO A 296 -7.41 -14.18 19.23
C PRO A 296 -6.32 -15.22 19.52
N PHE A 297 -6.38 -16.40 18.90
CA PHE A 297 -5.48 -17.53 19.13
C PHE A 297 -4.66 -17.91 17.90
N ASP A 298 -4.84 -17.23 16.77
CA ASP A 298 -4.10 -17.52 15.54
C ASP A 298 -2.72 -16.87 15.59
N SER A 299 -1.70 -17.58 15.11
CA SER A 299 -0.36 -17.03 14.92
C SER A 299 -0.39 -15.87 13.93
N PRO A 300 0.43 -14.82 14.12
CA PRO A 300 0.45 -13.64 13.25
C PRO A 300 1.03 -13.92 11.85
N GLU A 301 1.57 -15.11 11.63
CA GLU A 301 2.18 -15.53 10.37
C GLU A 301 1.12 -16.13 9.43
N MET A 302 1.30 -15.88 8.14
CA MET A 302 0.47 -16.46 7.10
C MET A 302 0.75 -17.97 6.99
N ASP A 303 -0.31 -18.76 6.82
CA ASP A 303 -0.21 -20.19 6.57
C ASP A 303 0.30 -20.44 5.14
N GLU A 304 1.60 -20.71 5.02
CA GLU A 304 2.27 -20.98 3.75
C GLU A 304 1.69 -22.22 3.04
N GLU A 305 1.33 -23.27 3.78
CA GLU A 305 0.76 -24.49 3.20
C GLU A 305 -0.61 -24.22 2.57
N LYS A 306 -1.42 -23.40 3.24
CA LYS A 306 -2.71 -22.95 2.68
C LYS A 306 -2.53 -22.05 1.46
N LEU A 307 -1.54 -21.16 1.46
CA LEU A 307 -1.23 -20.36 0.26
C LEU A 307 -0.83 -21.26 -0.90
N ASP A 308 0.02 -22.26 -0.65
CA ASP A 308 0.41 -23.27 -1.63
C ASP A 308 -0.79 -24.04 -2.20
N GLU A 309 -1.74 -24.45 -1.36
CA GLU A 309 -2.95 -25.13 -1.80
C GLU A 309 -3.80 -24.25 -2.72
N LEU A 310 -4.05 -22.99 -2.33
CA LEU A 310 -4.85 -22.04 -3.11
C LEU A 310 -4.18 -21.66 -4.43
N MET A 311 -2.86 -21.50 -4.43
CA MET A 311 -2.07 -21.22 -5.63
C MET A 311 -2.07 -22.39 -6.62
N ASN A 312 -2.26 -23.62 -6.16
CA ASN A 312 -2.32 -24.81 -7.01
C ASN A 312 -3.76 -25.23 -7.37
N GLN A 313 -4.78 -24.50 -6.89
CA GLN A 313 -6.18 -24.81 -7.17
C GLN A 313 -6.48 -24.68 -8.68
N PRO A 314 -7.27 -25.59 -9.28
CA PRO A 314 -7.71 -25.44 -10.66
C PRO A 314 -8.48 -24.13 -10.86
N LEU A 315 -8.14 -23.40 -11.92
CA LEU A 315 -8.88 -22.19 -12.30
C LEU A 315 -10.25 -22.57 -12.88
N PRO A 316 -11.30 -21.77 -12.65
CA PRO A 316 -12.59 -21.96 -13.31
C PRO A 316 -12.42 -21.89 -14.84
N GLU A 317 -13.07 -22.80 -15.56
CA GLU A 317 -13.14 -22.75 -17.03
C GLU A 317 -13.81 -21.44 -17.46
N ASP A 318 -13.22 -20.75 -18.44
CA ASP A 318 -13.76 -19.50 -18.97
C ASP A 318 -15.07 -19.82 -19.72
N PRO A 319 -16.24 -19.24 -19.34
CA PRO A 319 -17.51 -19.53 -20.01
C PRO A 319 -17.59 -19.06 -21.48
N GLY A 320 -16.50 -18.55 -22.06
CA GLY A 320 -16.48 -17.79 -23.31
C GLY A 320 -15.89 -18.47 -24.55
N ASP A 321 -15.37 -19.70 -24.45
CA ASP A 321 -14.79 -20.42 -25.61
C ASP A 321 -15.74 -21.46 -26.25
N ASP A 322 -16.99 -21.54 -25.81
CA ASP A 322 -18.07 -22.30 -26.47
C ASP A 322 -18.89 -21.38 -27.41
N GLU A 323 -18.23 -20.66 -28.33
CA GLU A 323 -18.86 -20.41 -29.63
C GLU A 323 -18.47 -21.56 -30.57
N ASP A 324 -19.16 -22.68 -30.39
CA ASP A 324 -19.38 -23.68 -31.44
C ASP A 324 -19.87 -22.93 -32.68
N THR A 325 -18.94 -22.60 -33.57
CA THR A 325 -19.27 -22.27 -34.95
C THR A 325 -19.86 -23.55 -35.52
N PRO A 326 -21.14 -23.59 -35.95
CA PRO A 326 -21.60 -24.72 -36.71
C PRO A 326 -20.78 -24.69 -38.00
N GLN A 327 -19.84 -25.62 -38.14
CA GLN A 327 -19.20 -25.88 -39.42
C GLN A 327 -20.33 -26.22 -40.38
N ALA A 328 -20.59 -25.32 -41.33
CA ALA A 328 -21.36 -25.64 -42.50
C ALA A 328 -20.62 -26.77 -43.21
N GLU A 329 -21.10 -28.00 -43.04
CA GLU A 329 -20.65 -29.14 -43.81
C GLU A 329 -21.04 -28.91 -45.27
N ASP A 330 -20.02 -28.78 -46.10
CA ASP A 330 -20.11 -28.69 -47.55
C ASP A 330 -20.93 -29.86 -48.12
N GLU A 331 -21.89 -29.48 -48.96
CA GLU A 331 -22.68 -30.36 -49.81
C GLU A 331 -21.79 -31.19 -50.74
N ASN A 332 -21.91 -32.52 -50.68
CA ASN A 332 -21.76 -33.40 -51.85
C ASN A 332 -22.21 -34.83 -51.53
N ASN A 333 -23.48 -35.17 -51.81
CA ASN A 333 -23.76 -36.35 -52.61
C ASN A 333 -25.20 -36.32 -53.17
N ALA A 334 -25.30 -36.38 -54.50
CA ALA A 334 -26.53 -36.61 -55.22
C ALA A 334 -26.72 -38.13 -55.41
N GLU A 335 -27.91 -38.65 -55.12
CA GLU A 335 -28.67 -39.53 -56.05
C GLU A 335 -30.07 -39.90 -55.50
N GLN A 336 -31.08 -39.37 -56.23
CA GLN A 336 -32.30 -40.03 -56.72
C GLN A 336 -33.27 -40.73 -55.76
N ALA A 337 -34.51 -40.22 -55.67
CA ALA A 337 -35.68 -40.84 -56.34
C ALA A 337 -37.02 -40.09 -56.04
N GLU A 338 -37.62 -39.58 -57.12
CA GLU A 338 -39.04 -39.74 -57.51
C GLU A 338 -40.16 -39.24 -56.57
N THR A 339 -40.72 -38.08 -56.91
CA THR A 339 -42.09 -37.88 -57.48
C THR A 339 -43.24 -38.14 -56.51
N ASP A 340 -43.95 -37.07 -56.15
CA ASP A 340 -45.38 -37.00 -56.48
C ASP A 340 -45.89 -35.56 -56.50
N GLU A 341 -46.65 -35.28 -57.55
CA GLU A 341 -47.29 -34.01 -57.89
C GLU A 341 -48.61 -33.82 -57.12
N GLN A 342 -48.90 -32.59 -56.68
CA GLN A 342 -50.23 -31.92 -56.79
C GLN A 342 -50.12 -30.51 -56.18
N GLN A 343 -50.18 -29.40 -56.95
CA GLN A 343 -51.39 -28.67 -57.41
C GLN A 343 -52.35 -28.34 -56.23
N VAL A 344 -52.71 -27.10 -55.86
CA VAL A 344 -53.34 -26.01 -56.64
C VAL A 344 -53.42 -24.71 -55.79
N ASP A 345 -53.14 -23.57 -56.43
CA ASP A 345 -53.66 -22.18 -56.37
C ASP A 345 -54.11 -21.40 -55.11
N ALA A 346 -53.70 -20.12 -55.13
CA ALA A 346 -54.46 -18.86 -54.97
C ALA A 346 -54.73 -18.22 -53.59
N GLU A 347 -54.12 -17.04 -53.41
CA GLU A 347 -54.58 -15.82 -52.70
C GLU A 347 -55.93 -15.26 -53.26
N PRO A 348 -56.58 -14.15 -52.76
CA PRO A 348 -56.43 -13.31 -51.54
C PRO A 348 -57.79 -12.84 -50.88
N GLN A 349 -57.69 -11.90 -49.92
CA GLN A 349 -58.68 -10.86 -49.43
C GLN A 349 -59.87 -11.29 -48.54
N GLY A 350 -59.96 -10.77 -47.30
CA GLY A 350 -60.85 -9.65 -46.90
C GLY A 350 -62.02 -10.20 -46.06
N GLU A 351 -62.67 -9.58 -45.09
CA GLU A 351 -62.69 -8.26 -44.45
C GLU A 351 -63.31 -8.45 -43.03
N ASN A 352 -63.19 -7.41 -42.20
CA ASN A 352 -64.30 -6.76 -41.47
C ASN A 352 -64.62 -7.02 -39.97
N LEU A 353 -64.91 -5.87 -39.34
CA LEU A 353 -65.74 -5.55 -38.15
C LEU A 353 -65.06 -5.66 -36.77
N GLN A 354 -64.71 -4.56 -36.09
CA GLN A 354 -65.48 -3.47 -35.43
C GLN A 354 -65.91 -3.74 -33.98
N ASP A 355 -65.72 -2.67 -33.18
CA ASP A 355 -66.31 -2.33 -31.87
C ASP A 355 -65.71 -3.00 -30.61
N GLY A 356 -65.40 -2.30 -29.50
CA GLY A 356 -65.64 -0.91 -29.11
C GLY A 356 -65.76 -0.79 -27.58
N GLY A 357 -65.20 0.28 -26.99
CA GLY A 357 -65.56 0.92 -25.69
C GLY A 357 -65.18 0.19 -24.37
N ALA A 358 -64.39 0.72 -23.43
CA ALA A 358 -64.36 2.01 -22.69
C ALA A 358 -65.25 2.08 -21.42
N GLY A 359 -64.68 2.66 -20.35
CA GLY A 359 -65.29 3.09 -19.07
C GLY A 359 -64.58 2.44 -17.86
N ASP A 360 -63.82 3.09 -16.96
CA ASP A 360 -63.95 4.39 -16.25
C ASP A 360 -65.30 4.48 -15.51
N THR A 361 -65.47 4.67 -14.19
CA THR A 361 -64.84 5.46 -13.10
C THR A 361 -65.33 4.83 -11.77
N THR A 362 -64.76 5.04 -10.57
CA THR A 362 -65.12 6.17 -9.68
C THR A 362 -64.33 6.16 -8.36
N ASP A 363 -64.06 7.39 -7.91
CA ASP A 363 -63.50 7.89 -6.65
C ASP A 363 -64.11 7.35 -5.34
N ASN A 364 -63.33 7.39 -4.24
CA ASN A 364 -63.70 8.26 -3.10
C ASN A 364 -62.51 8.66 -2.21
N ARG A 365 -62.53 9.93 -1.76
CA ARG A 365 -61.57 10.60 -0.87
C ARG A 365 -61.94 10.42 0.61
N SER A 366 -60.95 10.50 1.52
CA SER A 366 -61.00 11.38 2.71
C SER A 366 -59.67 11.43 3.46
N SER A 367 -59.38 12.63 3.96
CA SER A 367 -58.21 13.16 4.66
C SER A 367 -57.94 12.55 6.04
N ASP A 368 -56.71 12.64 6.58
CA ASP A 368 -56.31 13.70 7.54
C ASP A 368 -55.00 13.37 8.32
N ASN A 369 -54.19 14.41 8.54
CA ASN A 369 -53.20 14.70 9.61
C ASN A 369 -51.97 13.82 9.93
N GLY A 370 -50.80 14.49 9.97
CA GLY A 370 -49.89 14.44 11.13
C GLY A 370 -48.43 14.02 10.90
N ALA A 371 -47.51 14.99 10.91
CA ALA A 371 -46.11 14.84 11.31
C ALA A 371 -45.86 15.80 12.49
N PRO A 372 -44.72 15.80 13.23
CA PRO A 372 -43.73 14.76 13.54
C PRO A 372 -43.45 14.67 15.08
N THR A 373 -42.68 13.68 15.59
CA THR A 373 -41.94 13.81 16.89
C THR A 373 -40.87 12.71 17.06
N PRO A 374 -39.72 12.99 17.72
CA PRO A 374 -38.60 12.07 17.92
C PRO A 374 -38.68 11.34 19.29
N PRO A 375 -37.88 10.28 19.53
CA PRO A 375 -37.85 9.62 20.83
C PRO A 375 -36.99 10.35 21.86
N ALA A 376 -37.46 10.26 23.11
CA ALA A 376 -37.04 11.00 24.29
C ALA A 376 -35.76 10.47 24.97
N ALA A 377 -35.12 11.39 25.67
CA ALA A 377 -34.07 11.16 26.65
C ALA A 377 -34.61 10.50 27.93
N SER A 378 -33.83 9.59 28.51
CA SER A 378 -33.97 9.14 29.90
C SER A 378 -32.81 9.70 30.72
N ALA A 379 -33.18 10.59 31.65
CA ALA A 379 -32.38 10.99 32.78
C ALA A 379 -32.40 9.86 33.83
N ASP A 380 -31.25 9.60 34.45
CA ASP A 380 -31.24 9.03 35.79
C ASP A 380 -30.15 9.68 36.65
N SER A 381 -30.39 9.60 37.95
CA SER A 381 -30.24 10.68 38.89
C SER A 381 -29.10 10.40 39.86
N LEU A 382 -28.30 11.42 40.18
CA LEU A 382 -27.37 11.44 41.31
C LEU A 382 -28.10 11.25 42.66
N PRO A 383 -27.34 10.84 43.69
CA PRO A 383 -27.37 11.64 44.91
C PRO A 383 -25.97 12.07 45.36
N SER A 384 -25.94 13.30 45.88
CA SER A 384 -24.82 14.02 46.50
C SER A 384 -24.74 13.82 48.02
N ALA A 385 -23.62 14.28 48.60
CA ALA A 385 -23.32 14.63 50.01
C ALA A 385 -22.45 13.60 50.77
N SER A 386 -21.38 13.93 51.53
CA SER A 386 -20.73 15.19 51.91
C SER A 386 -19.39 14.89 52.62
N ALA A 387 -18.45 15.84 52.52
CA ALA A 387 -17.45 16.33 53.51
C ALA A 387 -16.58 15.35 54.35
N GLU A 388 -15.25 15.52 54.27
CA GLU A 388 -14.35 15.93 55.38
C GLU A 388 -12.87 16.02 54.89
N ASP A 389 -12.24 17.19 55.13
CA ASP A 389 -10.79 17.48 55.10
C ASP A 389 -10.27 17.49 56.55
N PRO A 390 -8.96 17.68 56.88
CA PRO A 390 -7.70 17.39 56.17
C PRO A 390 -6.64 16.73 57.11
N VAL A 391 -5.49 16.25 56.58
CA VAL A 391 -4.23 16.21 57.37
C VAL A 391 -3.01 16.57 56.50
N ASP A 392 -2.32 17.57 57.02
CA ASP A 392 -1.07 18.21 56.66
C ASP A 392 0.15 17.27 56.71
N THR A 393 1.14 17.48 55.84
CA THR A 393 2.57 17.51 56.23
C THR A 393 3.43 18.00 55.05
N SER A 394 3.95 19.21 55.22
CA SER A 394 5.29 19.68 54.86
C SER A 394 6.29 18.54 54.54
N THR A 395 7.20 18.64 53.58
CA THR A 395 8.40 19.50 53.72
C THR A 395 9.16 19.63 52.39
N THR A 396 9.64 20.85 52.19
CA THR A 396 10.48 21.47 51.18
C THR A 396 11.83 20.80 50.87
N ALA A 397 12.29 21.02 49.63
CA ALA A 397 13.66 20.87 49.12
C ALA A 397 14.70 21.71 49.92
N PRO A 398 16.03 21.55 49.65
CA PRO A 398 16.62 22.50 48.70
C PRO A 398 17.79 21.99 47.83
N LEU A 399 18.04 22.80 46.79
CA LEU A 399 19.22 22.87 45.93
C LEU A 399 20.53 23.11 46.71
N ALA A 400 21.66 22.68 46.13
CA ALA A 400 22.98 23.26 46.39
C ALA A 400 23.81 23.34 45.10
N ASN A 401 24.45 24.49 44.90
CA ASN A 401 25.23 24.89 43.73
C ASN A 401 26.66 25.21 44.19
N LYS A 402 27.67 24.82 43.37
CA LYS A 402 29.01 25.42 43.16
C LYS A 402 29.96 25.75 44.34
N GLU A 403 31.19 25.19 44.33
CA GLU A 403 32.47 25.91 44.07
C GLU A 403 33.75 25.06 44.34
N ASP A 404 34.76 25.28 43.48
CA ASP A 404 36.22 25.21 43.63
C ASP A 404 36.97 23.98 44.23
N ARG A 405 37.83 23.36 43.40
CA ARG A 405 39.31 23.48 43.54
C ARG A 405 40.09 22.77 42.42
N ALA A 406 41.15 23.43 41.99
CA ALA A 406 42.16 23.01 41.02
C ALA A 406 43.16 21.97 41.57
N VAL A 407 43.87 21.28 40.65
CA VAL A 407 45.36 21.17 40.54
C VAL A 407 45.85 19.79 40.02
N GLN A 408 46.51 19.84 38.85
CA GLN A 408 47.68 19.08 38.31
C GLN A 408 47.70 17.55 38.17
N GLY A 409 48.13 17.11 36.97
CA GLY A 409 48.78 15.81 36.74
C GLY A 409 48.91 15.45 35.26
N ALA A 410 50.03 15.80 34.63
CA ALA A 410 50.41 15.47 33.24
C ALA A 410 50.92 13.99 33.11
N PRO A 411 51.25 13.48 31.90
CA PRO A 411 51.10 12.08 31.51
C PRO A 411 52.34 11.21 31.72
N PHE A 412 52.18 9.88 31.65
CA PHE A 412 53.31 8.94 31.54
C PHE A 412 53.03 7.87 30.48
N ARG A 413 53.81 7.92 29.39
CA ARG A 413 54.23 6.76 28.56
C ARG A 413 55.65 6.37 29.01
N PRO A 414 56.03 5.11 28.87
CA PRO A 414 56.87 4.73 27.71
C PRO A 414 56.13 3.88 26.69
#